data_AF-A0A3Q9IJH9-F1
#
_entry.id   AF-A0A3Q9IJH9-F1
#
_cell.length_a   1.000
_cell.length_b   1.000
_cell.length_c   1.000
_cell.angle_alpha   90.00
_cell.angle_beta   90.00
_cell.angle_gamma   90.00
#
_symmetry.space_group_name_H-M   'P 1'
#
loop_
_entity.id
_entity.type
_entity.pdbx_description
1 polymer ?
#
loop_
_entity_poly.entity_id
_entity_poly.type
_entity_poly.pdbx_seq_one_letter_code
_entity_poly.pdbx_strand_id
1 'polypeptide(L)'
;MATRHRLEARRARTDTRAWVMQRRERTHHLIELGGLVQKAGLVDLTGDDRAALYGALLTLAMMLQGEDREHTLALWRRGGKRAFEQDAANRPV
;
A
#
# COMPACT_ATOMS: atom_id res chain seq x y z
N MET A 1 1.05 28.42 37.65
CA MET A 1 0.73 26.98 37.51
C MET A 1 -0.30 26.68 36.42
N ALA A 2 -1.47 27.35 36.37
CA ALA A 2 -2.54 27.04 35.41
C ALA A 2 -2.17 27.11 33.90
N THR A 3 -1.25 28.00 33.51
CA THR A 3 -0.83 28.16 32.10
C THR A 3 0.00 26.98 31.58
N ARG A 4 0.82 26.35 32.44
CA ARG A 4 1.62 25.16 32.08
C ARG A 4 0.73 23.95 31.84
N HIS A 5 -0.23 23.70 32.73
CA HIS A 5 -1.21 22.63 32.56
C HIS A 5 -2.05 22.77 31.28
N ARG A 6 -2.40 23.99 30.87
CA ARG A 6 -3.10 24.22 29.59
C ARG A 6 -2.22 23.91 28.38
N LEU A 7 -0.94 24.25 28.44
CA LEU A 7 0.02 23.95 27.36
C LEU A 7 0.28 22.43 27.26
N GLU A 8 0.44 21.76 28.39
CA GLU A 8 0.60 20.30 28.47
C GLU A 8 -0.64 19.57 27.94
N ALA A 9 -1.84 19.97 28.35
CA ALA A 9 -3.09 19.39 27.85
C ALA A 9 -3.28 19.61 26.35
N ARG A 10 -2.87 20.77 25.81
CA ARG A 10 -2.92 21.03 24.36
C ARG A 10 -1.92 20.15 23.60
N ARG A 11 -0.70 20.00 24.12
CA ARG A 11 0.32 19.11 23.54
C ARG A 11 -0.13 17.66 23.53
N ALA A 12 -0.66 17.15 24.64
CA ALA A 12 -1.16 15.78 24.74
C ALA A 12 -2.30 15.48 23.75
N ARG A 13 -3.22 16.44 23.53
CA ARG A 13 -4.28 16.32 22.51
C ARG A 13 -3.72 16.30 21.09
N THR A 14 -2.76 17.17 20.78
CA THR A 14 -2.11 17.19 19.45
C THR A 14 -1.37 15.90 19.19
N ASP A 15 -0.63 15.39 20.18
CA ASP A 15 0.13 14.14 20.07
C ASP A 15 -0.80 12.93 19.87
N THR A 16 -1.89 12.86 20.65
CA THR A 16 -2.94 11.84 20.47
C THR A 16 -3.55 11.91 19.07
N ARG A 17 -3.84 13.11 18.56
CA ARG A 17 -4.35 13.30 17.19
C ARG A 17 -3.34 12.87 16.14
N ALA A 18 -2.07 13.22 16.30
CA ALA A 18 -1.00 12.83 15.38
C ALA A 18 -0.82 11.30 15.35
N TRP A 19 -0.90 10.63 16.50
CA TRP A 19 -0.86 9.18 16.57
C TRP A 19 -2.05 8.51 15.87
N VAL A 20 -3.27 9.02 16.09
CA VAL A 20 -4.48 8.50 15.42
C VAL A 20 -4.36 8.66 13.90
N MET A 21 -3.87 9.80 13.42
CA MET A 21 -3.70 10.04 11.98
C MET A 21 -2.67 9.09 11.36
N GLN A 22 -1.49 8.94 11.98
CA GLN A 22 -0.48 7.99 11.52
C GLN A 22 -1.01 6.54 11.49
N ARG A 23 -1.83 6.15 12.47
CA ARG A 23 -2.45 4.82 12.49
C ARG A 23 -3.44 4.64 11.33
N ARG A 24 -4.26 5.66 11.03
CA ARG A 24 -5.20 5.64 9.91
C ARG A 24 -4.45 5.57 8.58
N GLU A 25 -3.44 6.39 8.39
CA GLU A 25 -2.58 6.37 7.19
C GLU A 25 -1.92 5.01 6.99
N ARG A 26 -1.33 4.44 8.05
CA ARG A 26 -0.74 3.09 7.99
C ARG A 26 -1.77 2.02 7.62
N THR A 27 -2.95 2.07 8.22
CA THR A 27 -4.01 1.09 7.96
C THR A 27 -4.49 1.21 6.51
N HIS A 28 -4.74 2.43 6.05
CA HIS A 28 -5.14 2.71 4.68
C HIS A 28 -4.09 2.20 3.68
N HIS A 29 -2.83 2.55 3.90
CA HIS A 29 -1.72 2.13 3.05
C HIS A 29 -1.62 0.60 2.93
N LEU A 30 -1.71 -0.12 4.06
CA LEU A 30 -1.64 -1.59 4.04
C LEU A 30 -2.86 -2.22 3.36
N ILE A 31 -4.05 -1.63 3.53
CA ILE A 31 -5.26 -2.08 2.82
C ILE A 31 -5.13 -1.84 1.32
N GLU A 32 -4.62 -0.68 0.90
CA GLU A 32 -4.39 -0.38 -0.52
C GLU A 32 -3.42 -1.38 -1.13
N LEU A 33 -2.30 -1.66 -0.47
CA LEU A 33 -1.34 -2.67 -0.94
C LEU A 33 -1.96 -4.07 -1.01
N GLY A 34 -2.71 -4.48 0.02
CA GLY A 34 -3.44 -5.76 0.01
C GLY A 34 -4.48 -5.84 -1.12
N GLY A 35 -5.17 -4.72 -1.38
CA GLY A 35 -6.12 -4.60 -2.48
C GLY A 35 -5.48 -4.78 -3.85
N LEU A 36 -4.22 -4.36 -4.05
CA LEU A 36 -3.47 -4.62 -5.29
C LEU A 36 -3.20 -6.12 -5.49
N VAL A 37 -2.84 -6.84 -4.43
CA VAL A 37 -2.60 -8.29 -4.49
C VAL A 37 -3.88 -9.03 -4.89
N GLN A 38 -5.01 -8.65 -4.30
CA GLN A 38 -6.31 -9.25 -4.64
C GLN A 38 -6.75 -8.88 -6.05
N LYS A 39 -6.63 -7.60 -6.45
CA LYS A 39 -7.01 -7.12 -7.79
C LYS A 39 -6.18 -7.77 -8.91
N ALA A 40 -4.91 -8.09 -8.65
CA ALA A 40 -4.07 -8.85 -9.57
C ALA A 40 -4.47 -10.33 -9.69
N GLY A 41 -5.50 -10.79 -8.98
CA GLY A 41 -5.98 -12.18 -8.98
C GLY A 41 -5.06 -13.15 -8.24
N LEU A 42 -4.02 -12.65 -7.57
CA LEU A 42 -3.01 -13.50 -6.94
C LEU A 42 -3.58 -14.32 -5.79
N VAL A 43 -4.53 -13.77 -5.02
CA VAL A 43 -5.17 -14.49 -3.92
C VAL A 43 -5.91 -15.73 -4.44
N ASP A 44 -6.71 -15.57 -5.49
CA ASP A 44 -7.49 -16.68 -6.06
C ASP A 44 -6.58 -17.70 -6.75
N LEU A 45 -5.59 -17.24 -7.52
CA LEU A 45 -4.65 -18.10 -8.25
C LEU A 45 -3.74 -18.93 -7.33
N THR A 46 -3.44 -18.42 -6.15
CA THR A 46 -2.59 -19.11 -5.16
C THR A 46 -3.38 -19.83 -4.08
N GLY A 47 -4.72 -19.70 -4.06
CA GLY A 47 -5.55 -20.24 -2.98
C GLY A 47 -5.26 -19.62 -1.61
N ASP A 48 -4.95 -18.31 -1.58
CA ASP A 48 -4.54 -17.56 -0.38
C ASP A 48 -3.29 -18.12 0.33
N ASP A 49 -2.43 -18.84 -0.41
CA ASP A 49 -1.15 -19.30 0.13
C ASP A 49 -0.18 -18.13 0.32
N ARG A 50 -0.03 -17.72 1.59
CA ARG A 50 0.85 -16.60 1.99
C ARG A 50 2.31 -16.84 1.65
N ALA A 51 2.80 -18.08 1.69
CA ALA A 51 4.19 -18.38 1.35
C ALA A 51 4.41 -18.25 -0.16
N ALA A 52 3.44 -18.69 -0.97
CA ALA A 52 3.47 -18.51 -2.41
C ALA A 52 3.42 -17.03 -2.80
N LEU A 53 2.51 -16.24 -2.19
CA LEU A 53 2.41 -14.80 -2.41
C LEU A 53 3.72 -14.08 -2.04
N TYR A 54 4.30 -14.42 -0.89
CA TYR A 54 5.57 -13.82 -0.47
C TYR A 54 6.71 -14.19 -1.41
N GLY A 55 6.79 -15.46 -1.84
CA GLY A 55 7.77 -15.92 -2.83
C GLY A 55 7.68 -15.15 -4.15
N ALA A 56 6.46 -14.94 -4.67
CA ALA A 56 6.24 -14.14 -5.88
C ALA A 56 6.72 -12.69 -5.72
N LEU A 57 6.39 -12.04 -4.59
CA LEU A 57 6.85 -10.68 -4.31
C LEU A 57 8.37 -10.59 -4.15
N LEU A 58 9.02 -11.62 -3.58
CA LEU A 58 10.48 -11.72 -3.52
C LEU A 58 11.08 -11.82 -4.92
N THR A 59 10.49 -12.61 -5.82
CA THR A 59 10.93 -12.67 -7.22
C THR A 59 10.87 -11.29 -7.89
N LEU A 60 9.79 -10.52 -7.68
CA LEU A 60 9.70 -9.14 -8.18
C LEU A 60 10.77 -8.24 -7.57
N ALA A 61 11.03 -8.35 -6.27
CA ALA A 61 12.07 -7.57 -5.60
C ALA A 61 13.46 -7.88 -6.17
N MET A 62 13.77 -9.16 -6.43
CA MET A 62 15.02 -9.59 -7.05
C MET A 62 15.19 -9.04 -8.46
N MET A 63 14.12 -9.03 -9.28
CA MET A 63 14.15 -8.42 -10.62
C MET A 63 14.53 -6.93 -10.57
N LEU A 64 14.09 -6.22 -9.53
CA LEU A 64 14.42 -4.80 -9.34
C LEU A 64 15.81 -4.52 -8.77
N GLN A 65 16.52 -5.54 -8.30
CA GLN A 65 17.92 -5.41 -7.85
C GLN A 65 18.93 -5.53 -9.00
N GLY A 66 18.49 -5.93 -10.20
CA GLY A 66 19.34 -6.04 -11.39
C GLY A 66 19.59 -4.72 -12.13
N GLU A 67 20.46 -4.76 -13.14
CA GLU A 67 20.87 -3.59 -13.94
C GLU A 67 19.71 -2.96 -14.73
N ASP A 68 18.72 -3.76 -15.13
CA ASP A 68 17.55 -3.34 -15.90
C ASP A 68 16.37 -2.81 -15.05
N ARG A 69 16.64 -2.40 -13.80
CA ARG A 69 15.61 -1.93 -12.86
C ARG A 69 14.68 -0.86 -13.46
N GLU A 70 15.24 0.18 -14.07
CA GLU A 70 14.45 1.31 -14.60
C GLU A 70 13.57 0.87 -15.78
N HIS A 71 14.10 0.03 -16.66
CA HIS A 71 13.33 -0.52 -17.78
C HIS A 71 12.17 -1.40 -17.27
N THR A 72 12.47 -2.28 -16.32
CA THR A 72 11.50 -3.17 -15.67
C THR A 72 10.39 -2.37 -14.97
N LEU A 73 10.75 -1.34 -14.19
CA LEU A 73 9.78 -0.44 -13.56
C LEU A 73 8.93 0.31 -14.57
N ALA A 74 9.52 0.78 -15.67
CA ALA A 74 8.77 1.48 -16.72
C ALA A 74 7.72 0.55 -17.38
N LEU A 75 8.06 -0.71 -17.62
CA LEU A 75 7.12 -1.71 -18.14
C LEU A 75 5.98 -1.97 -17.16
N TRP A 76 6.28 -2.22 -15.88
CA TRP A 76 5.27 -2.48 -14.85
C TRP A 76 4.34 -1.29 -14.65
N ARG A 77 4.86 -0.05 -14.61
CA ARG A 77 4.04 1.16 -14.50
C ARG A 77 3.06 1.28 -15.67
N ARG A 78 3.52 1.05 -16.90
CA ARG A 78 2.65 1.08 -18.09
C ARG A 78 1.59 -0.01 -18.06
N GLY A 79 1.97 -1.24 -17.69
CA GLY A 79 1.05 -2.37 -17.57
C GLY A 79 -0.03 -2.12 -16.51
N GLY A 80 0.39 -1.72 -15.31
CA GLY A 80 -0.51 -1.41 -14.20
C GLY A 80 -1.48 -0.28 -14.54
N LYS A 81 -1.00 0.81 -15.15
CA LYS A 81 -1.87 1.92 -15.58
C LYS A 81 -2.99 1.45 -16.50
N ARG A 82 -2.68 0.65 -17.52
CA ARG A 82 -3.70 0.12 -18.44
C ARG A 82 -4.70 -0.79 -17.74
N ALA A 83 -4.25 -1.65 -16.83
CA ALA A 83 -5.14 -2.51 -16.05
C ALA A 83 -6.11 -1.68 -15.20
N PHE A 84 -5.64 -0.62 -14.56
CA PHE A 84 -6.49 0.31 -13.81
C PHE A 84 -7.53 1.00 -14.68
N GLU A 85 -7.14 1.47 -15.88
CA GLU A 85 -8.05 2.10 -16.83
C GLU A 85 -9.12 1.13 -17.33
N GLN A 86 -8.76 -0.12 -17.62
CA GLN A 86 -9.68 -1.18 -18.03
C GLN A 86 -10.69 -1.52 -16.94
N ASP A 87 -10.24 -1.68 -15.69
CA ASP A 87 -11.14 -1.94 -14.56
C ASP A 87 -12.13 -0.79 -14.33
N ALA A 88 -11.69 0.45 -14.53
CA ALA A 88 -12.55 1.63 -14.41
C ALA A 88 -13.62 1.65 -15.53
N ALA A 89 -13.25 1.28 -16.75
CA ALA A 89 -14.17 1.19 -17.88
C ALA A 89 -15.17 0.02 -17.75
N ASN A 90 -14.77 -1.06 -17.09
CA ASN A 90 -15.59 -2.27 -16.92
C ASN A 90 -16.47 -2.26 -15.66
N ARG A 91 -16.45 -1.18 -14.86
CA ARG A 91 -17.33 -1.05 -13.69
C ARG A 91 -18.73 -0.65 -14.17
N PRO A 92 -19.78 -1.47 -13.90
CA PRO A 92 -21.15 -1.08 -14.22
C PRO A 92 -21.56 0.15 -13.39
N VAL A 93 -22.20 1.11 -14.04
CA VAL A 93 -22.77 2.34 -13.45
C VAL A 93 -23.92 2.03 -12.51
#